data_AF-A0A3M6KH48-F1
#
_entry.id   AF-A0A3M6KH48-F1
#
_cell.length_a   1.000
_cell.length_b   1.000
_cell.length_c   1.000
_cell.angle_alpha   90.00
_cell.angle_beta   90.00
_cell.angle_gamma   90.00
#
_symmetry.space_group_name_H-M   'P 1'
#
loop_
_entity.id
_entity.type
_entity.pdbx_description
1 polymer ?
#
loop_
_entity_poly.entity_id
_entity_poly.type
_entity_poly.pdbx_seq_one_letter_code
_entity_poly.pdbx_strand_id
1 'polypeptide(L)'
;MKYPGLGDPAKRKKTLRFLAITAIIAISVGVASSLIQGQLSQNDPLKVCINDRDTRYVISVQLELYVDKNKADIPANIGFEDGCQRTLYTLTDDGTIYAEWVEEYPFEIGHFLWSWDFPMRDMELSKSKIIVNGKESPYFIN
;
A
#
# COMPACT_ATOMS: atom_id res chain seq x y z
N MET A 1 32.14 -1.63 23.79
CA MET A 1 32.58 -2.45 22.62
C MET A 1 34.05 -2.18 22.35
N LYS A 2 34.91 -3.21 22.44
CA LYS A 2 36.35 -3.13 22.12
C LYS A 2 36.49 -3.44 20.62
N TYR A 3 36.68 -2.43 19.78
CA TYR A 3 36.81 -2.62 18.32
C TYR A 3 38.04 -3.49 18.02
N PRO A 4 37.89 -4.71 17.46
CA PRO A 4 39.02 -5.58 17.19
C PRO A 4 39.85 -4.97 16.05
N GLY A 5 41.15 -4.73 16.31
CA GLY A 5 42.11 -4.28 15.29
C GLY A 5 42.42 -2.79 15.23
N LEU A 6 41.89 -1.95 16.13
CA LEU A 6 42.22 -0.51 16.20
C LEU A 6 43.40 -0.16 17.13
N GLY A 7 43.89 -1.11 17.93
CA GLY A 7 44.98 -0.89 18.90
C GLY A 7 46.40 -0.93 18.31
N ASP A 8 46.57 -1.46 17.09
CA ASP A 8 47.85 -1.54 16.39
C ASP A 8 47.85 -0.58 15.17
N PRO A 9 48.71 0.46 15.13
CA PRO A 9 48.69 1.49 14.09
C PRO A 9 48.92 0.94 12.68
N ALA A 10 49.65 -0.18 12.52
CA ALA A 10 49.90 -0.78 11.21
C ALA A 10 48.65 -1.50 10.65
N LYS A 11 47.81 -2.06 11.53
CA LYS A 11 46.56 -2.77 11.16
C LYS A 11 45.36 -1.83 11.07
N ARG A 12 45.37 -0.73 11.85
CA ARG A 12 44.32 0.31 11.86
C ARG A 12 44.01 0.89 10.48
N LYS A 13 45.04 1.16 9.67
CA LYS A 13 44.86 1.70 8.31
C LYS A 13 44.13 0.72 7.38
N LYS A 14 44.40 -0.59 7.51
CA LYS A 14 43.73 -1.64 6.72
C LYS A 14 42.29 -1.83 7.16
N THR A 15 42.02 -1.86 8.47
CA THR A 15 40.66 -2.00 9.02
C THR A 15 39.78 -0.80 8.69
N LEU A 16 40.28 0.44 8.80
CA LEU A 16 39.54 1.64 8.40
C LEU A 16 39.22 1.67 6.91
N ARG A 17 40.17 1.24 6.06
CA ARG A 17 39.94 1.14 4.61
C ARG A 17 38.86 0.10 4.29
N PHE A 18 38.87 -1.05 4.96
CA PHE A 18 37.85 -2.07 4.78
C PHE A 18 36.46 -1.56 5.21
N LEU A 19 36.36 -0.96 6.40
CA LEU A 19 35.10 -0.39 6.90
C LEU A 19 34.54 0.70 5.98
N ALA A 20 35.40 1.57 5.45
CA ALA A 20 34.99 2.61 4.51
C ALA A 20 34.44 2.00 3.20
N ILE A 21 35.11 0.98 2.65
CA ILE A 21 34.65 0.29 1.44
C ILE A 21 33.30 -0.38 1.70
N THR A 22 33.14 -1.10 2.81
CA THR A 22 31.87 -1.76 3.13
C THR A 22 30.74 -0.76 3.37
N ALA A 23 31.02 0.38 4.01
CA ALA A 23 30.03 1.43 4.21
C ALA A 23 29.58 2.06 2.89
N ILE A 24 30.51 2.33 1.97
CA ILE A 24 30.19 2.86 0.64
C ILE A 24 29.29 1.89 -0.14
N ILE A 25 29.61 0.59 -0.14
CA ILE A 25 28.81 -0.43 -0.83
C ILE A 25 27.40 -0.51 -0.23
N ALA A 26 27.30 -0.52 1.10
CA ALA A 26 26.01 -0.58 1.79
C ALA A 26 25.14 0.64 1.47
N ILE A 27 25.71 1.85 1.50
CA ILE A 27 25.01 3.09 1.15
C ILE A 27 24.61 3.07 -0.33
N SER A 28 25.51 2.67 -1.24
CA SER A 28 25.21 2.67 -2.68
C SER A 28 24.07 1.71 -3.03
N VAL A 29 24.06 0.51 -2.42
CA VAL A 29 22.98 -0.46 -2.63
C VAL A 29 21.68 0.07 -2.02
N GLY A 30 21.71 0.58 -0.78
CA GLY A 30 20.52 1.15 -0.13
C GLY A 30 19.88 2.28 -0.93
N VAL A 31 20.68 3.24 -1.41
CA VAL A 31 20.20 4.35 -2.23
C VAL A 31 19.65 3.85 -3.56
N ALA A 32 20.39 3.01 -4.30
CA ALA A 32 19.92 2.47 -5.57
C ALA A 32 18.60 1.69 -5.43
N SER A 33 18.47 0.85 -4.39
CA SER A 33 17.24 0.11 -4.11
C SER A 33 16.07 1.03 -3.78
N SER A 34 16.29 2.08 -2.98
CA SER A 34 15.23 3.05 -2.63
C SER A 34 14.72 3.84 -3.84
N LEU A 35 15.61 4.21 -4.78
CA LEU A 35 15.23 4.93 -6.00
C LEU A 35 14.42 4.04 -6.95
N ILE A 36 14.82 2.77 -7.11
CA ILE A 36 14.11 1.81 -7.94
C ILE A 36 12.72 1.52 -7.37
N GLN A 37 12.60 1.31 -6.06
CA GLN A 37 11.31 1.10 -5.41
C GLN A 37 10.41 2.33 -5.49
N GLY A 38 10.95 3.54 -5.32
CA GLY A 38 10.21 4.79 -5.47
C GLY A 38 9.69 5.02 -6.90
N GLN A 39 10.44 4.59 -7.92
CA GLN A 39 10.00 4.68 -9.31
C GLN A 39 9.02 3.57 -9.72
N LEU A 40 9.13 2.37 -9.13
CA LEU A 40 8.13 1.31 -9.30
C LEU A 40 6.82 1.63 -8.59
N SER A 41 6.84 2.25 -7.40
CA SER A 41 5.62 2.66 -6.70
C SER A 41 4.85 3.78 -7.42
N GLN A 42 5.51 4.55 -8.29
CA GLN A 42 4.86 5.55 -9.15
C GLN A 42 4.00 4.94 -10.28
N ASN A 43 4.11 3.63 -10.50
CA ASN A 43 3.31 2.91 -11.49
C ASN A 43 2.37 1.89 -10.83
N ASP A 44 2.31 1.84 -9.50
CA ASP A 44 1.33 1.03 -8.79
C ASP A 44 -0.05 1.69 -8.95
N PRO A 45 -0.98 1.08 -9.70
CA PRO A 45 -2.27 1.70 -9.97
C PRO A 45 -3.04 2.02 -8.68
N LEU A 46 -2.72 1.38 -7.54
CA LEU A 46 -3.38 1.66 -6.26
C LEU A 46 -2.84 2.89 -5.53
N LYS A 47 -1.63 3.36 -5.88
CA LYS A 47 -0.95 4.47 -5.18
C LYS A 47 -0.88 5.76 -5.98
N VAL A 48 -1.23 5.69 -7.25
CA VAL A 48 -1.03 6.79 -8.20
C VAL A 48 -2.22 7.73 -8.22
N CYS A 49 -1.94 9.03 -8.30
CA CYS A 49 -2.95 10.06 -8.47
C CYS A 49 -3.51 10.05 -9.89
N ILE A 50 -4.83 10.09 -10.02
CA ILE A 50 -5.55 10.09 -11.30
C ILE A 50 -6.13 11.45 -11.70
N ASN A 51 -5.91 12.51 -10.92
CA ASN A 51 -6.48 13.84 -11.13
C ASN A 51 -6.38 14.36 -12.58
N ASP A 52 -5.23 14.15 -13.22
CA ASP A 52 -4.93 14.64 -14.57
C ASP A 52 -4.81 13.51 -15.60
N ARG A 53 -5.36 12.32 -15.30
CA ARG A 53 -5.29 11.14 -16.17
C ARG A 53 -6.62 10.88 -16.84
N ASP A 54 -6.56 10.47 -18.11
CA ASP A 54 -7.75 9.99 -18.83
C ASP A 54 -8.05 8.54 -18.41
N THR A 55 -8.93 8.38 -17.41
CA THR A 55 -9.39 7.09 -16.90
C THR A 55 -10.56 6.58 -17.73
N ARG A 56 -10.32 5.54 -18.54
CA ARG A 56 -11.34 4.96 -19.43
C ARG A 56 -12.05 3.75 -18.82
N TYR A 57 -11.47 3.16 -17.78
CA TYR A 57 -12.02 2.01 -17.07
C TYR A 57 -12.57 2.48 -15.73
N VAL A 58 -13.90 2.60 -15.65
CA VAL A 58 -14.61 3.11 -14.47
C VAL A 58 -15.58 2.04 -13.99
N ILE A 59 -15.48 1.69 -12.72
CA ILE A 59 -16.40 0.78 -12.03
C ILE A 59 -16.95 1.52 -10.81
N SER A 60 -18.24 1.32 -10.54
CA SER A 60 -18.87 1.74 -9.29
C SER A 60 -19.52 0.54 -8.61
N VAL A 61 -19.29 0.38 -7.32
CA VAL A 61 -19.87 -0.70 -6.51
C VAL A 61 -20.40 -0.14 -5.21
N GLN A 62 -21.53 -0.68 -4.76
CA GLN A 62 -22.09 -0.36 -3.45
C GLN A 62 -21.54 -1.35 -2.42
N LEU A 63 -20.85 -0.85 -1.39
CA LEU A 63 -20.42 -1.65 -0.26
C LEU A 63 -21.32 -1.39 0.94
N GLU A 64 -21.70 -2.47 1.63
CA GLU A 64 -22.20 -2.42 2.99
C GLU A 64 -21.26 -3.21 3.90
N LEU A 65 -20.87 -2.60 5.02
CA LEU A 65 -19.99 -3.22 6.00
C LEU A 65 -20.75 -3.44 7.31
N TYR A 66 -20.58 -4.63 7.89
CA TYR A 66 -21.11 -4.97 9.21
C TYR A 66 -19.98 -5.49 10.09
N VAL A 67 -19.78 -4.84 11.24
CA VAL A 67 -18.81 -5.24 12.27
C VAL A 67 -19.58 -5.60 13.52
N ASP A 68 -19.35 -6.81 14.05
CA ASP A 68 -20.10 -7.34 15.20
C ASP A 68 -21.62 -7.24 15.04
N LYS A 69 -22.11 -7.47 13.81
CA LYS A 69 -23.52 -7.37 13.38
C LYS A 69 -24.12 -5.96 13.40
N ASN A 70 -23.32 -4.93 13.69
CA ASN A 70 -23.72 -3.54 13.56
C ASN A 70 -23.28 -3.02 12.20
N LYS A 71 -24.14 -2.25 11.52
CA LYS A 71 -23.75 -1.55 10.30
C LYS A 71 -22.63 -0.57 10.65
N ALA A 72 -21.51 -0.68 9.95
CA ALA A 72 -20.38 0.21 10.09
C ALA A 72 -20.47 1.31 9.03
N ASP A 73 -20.11 2.53 9.41
CA ASP A 73 -20.07 3.66 8.51
C ASP A 73 -18.83 3.59 7.62
N ILE A 74 -19.03 3.88 6.34
CA ILE A 74 -17.94 4.02 5.36
C ILE A 74 -17.76 5.52 5.14
N PRO A 75 -16.64 6.13 5.52
CA PRO A 75 -16.44 7.56 5.38
C PRO A 75 -16.44 8.02 3.93
N ALA A 76 -16.85 9.26 3.71
CA ALA A 76 -16.64 9.97 2.45
C ALA A 76 -15.15 10.32 2.26
N ASN A 77 -14.76 10.60 1.02
CA ASN A 77 -13.42 11.06 0.64
C ASN A 77 -12.27 10.10 0.98
N ILE A 78 -12.53 8.81 1.17
CA ILE A 78 -11.47 7.79 1.12
C ILE A 78 -10.78 7.88 -0.24
N GLY A 79 -9.45 7.74 -0.26
CA GLY A 79 -8.66 7.84 -1.48
C GLY A 79 -8.29 9.26 -1.90
N PHE A 80 -8.65 10.28 -1.11
CA PHE A 80 -8.21 11.66 -1.31
C PHE A 80 -7.18 12.08 -0.26
N GLU A 81 -5.99 12.49 -0.68
CA GLU A 81 -4.92 12.96 0.23
C GLU A 81 -4.10 14.06 -0.46
N ASP A 82 -3.90 15.21 0.20
CA ASP A 82 -3.08 16.33 -0.31
C ASP A 82 -3.37 16.75 -1.77
N GLY A 83 -4.64 16.70 -2.17
CA GLY A 83 -5.08 17.04 -3.54
C GLY A 83 -4.91 15.91 -4.56
N CYS A 84 -4.36 14.77 -4.15
CA CYS A 84 -4.32 13.53 -4.94
C CYS A 84 -5.63 12.76 -4.79
N GLN A 85 -6.26 12.42 -5.91
CA GLN A 85 -7.32 11.43 -5.99
C GLN A 85 -6.70 10.10 -6.42
N ARG A 86 -6.83 9.06 -5.61
CA ARG A 86 -6.40 7.70 -5.94
C ARG A 86 -7.41 7.00 -6.84
N THR A 87 -7.02 5.85 -7.39
CA THR A 87 -7.87 5.03 -8.26
C THR A 87 -9.06 4.43 -7.55
N LEU A 88 -8.95 4.13 -6.25
CA LEU A 88 -10.03 3.63 -5.40
C LEU A 88 -10.46 4.71 -4.41
N TYR A 89 -11.70 5.18 -4.51
CA TYR A 89 -12.18 6.29 -3.68
C TYR A 89 -13.68 6.26 -3.43
N THR A 90 -14.11 7.07 -2.46
CA THR A 90 -15.52 7.34 -2.15
C THR A 90 -15.78 8.83 -2.25
N LEU A 91 -16.91 9.26 -2.81
CA LEU A 91 -17.31 10.68 -2.82
C LEU A 91 -18.18 11.05 -1.60
N THR A 92 -19.01 10.11 -1.18
CA THR A 92 -20.03 10.24 -0.13
C THR A 92 -19.87 9.12 0.90
N ASP A 93 -20.60 9.21 2.01
CA ASP A 93 -20.62 8.23 3.11
C ASP A 93 -21.68 7.14 2.92
N ASP A 94 -22.27 7.05 1.73
CA ASP A 94 -23.29 6.05 1.39
C ASP A 94 -22.69 4.65 1.12
N GLY A 95 -21.37 4.52 1.07
CA GLY A 95 -20.66 3.27 0.77
C GLY A 95 -20.42 3.00 -0.71
N THR A 96 -20.66 3.97 -1.61
CA THR A 96 -20.34 3.84 -3.03
C THR A 96 -18.84 4.00 -3.24
N ILE A 97 -18.22 2.92 -3.71
CA ILE A 97 -16.81 2.87 -4.08
C ILE A 97 -16.71 3.10 -5.59
N TYR A 98 -15.88 4.05 -5.97
CA TYR A 98 -15.48 4.31 -7.34
C TYR A 98 -14.08 3.75 -7.54
N ALA A 99 -13.91 3.09 -8.68
CA ALA A 99 -12.66 2.48 -9.07
C ALA A 99 -12.34 2.86 -10.51
N GLU A 100 -11.27 3.61 -10.71
CA GLU A 100 -10.92 4.23 -11.99
C GLU A 100 -9.48 3.96 -12.40
N TRP A 101 -9.28 3.53 -13.65
CA TRP A 101 -7.96 3.26 -14.19
C TRP A 101 -7.79 3.70 -15.65
N VAL A 102 -6.55 3.96 -16.03
CA VAL A 102 -6.14 4.24 -17.43
C VAL A 102 -6.15 2.97 -18.27
N GLU A 103 -5.74 1.85 -17.66
CA GLU A 103 -5.69 0.52 -18.25
C GLU A 103 -6.54 -0.44 -17.40
N GLU A 104 -7.04 -1.51 -18.00
CA GLU A 104 -7.85 -2.50 -17.29
C GLU A 104 -7.06 -3.10 -16.12
N TYR A 105 -7.64 -3.02 -14.92
CA TYR A 105 -7.03 -3.55 -13.70
C TYR A 105 -8.09 -4.29 -12.88
N PRO A 106 -7.78 -5.48 -12.34
CA PRO A 106 -8.73 -6.23 -11.54
C PRO A 106 -9.04 -5.49 -10.23
N PHE A 107 -10.32 -5.18 -10.03
CA PHE A 107 -10.80 -4.66 -8.76
C PHE A 107 -10.79 -5.75 -7.69
N GLU A 108 -10.14 -5.48 -6.55
CA GLU A 108 -10.25 -6.31 -5.35
C GLU A 108 -10.66 -5.42 -4.19
N ILE A 109 -11.63 -5.90 -3.40
CA ILE A 109 -12.14 -5.17 -2.23
C ILE A 109 -11.05 -5.00 -1.16
N GLY A 110 -10.09 -5.93 -1.08
CA GLY A 110 -8.93 -5.81 -0.20
C GLY A 110 -8.10 -4.56 -0.46
N HIS A 111 -7.91 -4.19 -1.72
CA HIS A 111 -7.18 -2.97 -2.08
C HIS A 111 -7.89 -1.71 -1.57
N PHE A 112 -9.23 -1.68 -1.63
CA PHE A 112 -10.01 -0.58 -1.08
C PHE A 112 -9.91 -0.52 0.44
N LEU A 113 -10.11 -1.65 1.14
CA LEU A 113 -10.00 -1.71 2.60
C LEU A 113 -8.60 -1.30 3.09
N TRP A 114 -7.56 -1.65 2.33
CA TRP A 114 -6.19 -1.21 2.59
C TRP A 114 -6.02 0.30 2.38
N SER A 115 -6.55 0.87 1.29
CA SER A 115 -6.51 2.32 1.02
C SER A 115 -7.25 3.15 2.09
N TRP A 116 -8.29 2.57 2.69
CA TRP A 116 -9.04 3.16 3.80
C TRP A 116 -8.34 3.01 5.16
N ASP A 117 -7.24 2.26 5.26
CA ASP A 117 -6.65 1.87 6.56
C ASP A 117 -7.66 1.13 7.48
N PHE A 118 -8.56 0.36 6.88
CA PHE A 118 -9.53 -0.43 7.64
C PHE A 118 -8.81 -1.48 8.51
N PRO A 119 -9.14 -1.63 9.81
CA PRO A 119 -8.41 -2.47 10.76
C PRO A 119 -8.67 -3.98 10.57
N MET A 120 -8.32 -4.52 9.40
CA MET A 120 -8.46 -5.94 9.05
C MET A 120 -7.77 -6.88 10.04
N ARG A 121 -6.67 -6.41 10.65
CA ARG A 121 -5.87 -7.20 11.61
C ARG A 121 -6.60 -7.47 12.92
N ASP A 122 -7.59 -6.66 13.24
CA ASP A 122 -8.37 -6.80 14.47
C ASP A 122 -9.59 -7.71 14.26
N MET A 123 -9.81 -8.18 13.01
CA MET A 123 -10.91 -9.05 12.66
C MET A 123 -10.56 -10.53 12.73
N GLU A 124 -11.53 -11.34 13.13
CA GLU A 124 -11.43 -12.80 13.05
C GLU A 124 -11.77 -13.26 11.63
N LEU A 125 -10.73 -13.41 10.79
CA LEU A 125 -10.86 -13.74 9.36
C LEU A 125 -11.73 -14.99 9.10
N SER A 126 -11.67 -16.00 9.97
CA SER A 126 -12.44 -17.25 9.83
C SER A 126 -13.95 -17.08 10.01
N LYS A 127 -14.39 -16.00 10.65
CA LYS A 127 -15.82 -15.65 10.86
C LYS A 127 -16.29 -14.57 9.92
N SER A 128 -15.38 -13.97 9.19
CA SER A 128 -15.65 -12.86 8.30
C SER A 128 -16.05 -13.40 6.93
N LYS A 129 -16.97 -12.70 6.26
CA LYS A 129 -17.58 -13.15 5.00
C LYS A 129 -17.77 -11.99 4.05
N ILE A 130 -17.63 -12.25 2.75
CA ILE A 130 -18.03 -11.31 1.70
C ILE A 130 -19.22 -11.88 0.97
N ILE A 131 -20.25 -11.06 0.78
CA ILE A 131 -21.45 -11.42 0.04
C ILE A 131 -21.50 -10.54 -1.20
N VAL A 132 -21.47 -11.16 -2.38
CA VAL A 132 -21.56 -10.48 -3.67
C VAL A 132 -22.88 -10.85 -4.30
N ASN A 133 -23.72 -9.85 -4.59
CA ASN A 133 -25.04 -10.05 -5.20
C ASN A 133 -25.88 -11.12 -4.48
N GLY A 134 -25.85 -11.12 -3.14
CA GLY A 134 -26.60 -12.04 -2.29
C GLY A 134 -25.99 -13.44 -2.14
N LYS A 135 -24.83 -13.72 -2.76
CA LYS A 135 -24.14 -15.00 -2.64
C LYS A 135 -22.84 -14.85 -1.85
N GLU A 136 -22.60 -15.74 -0.90
CA GLU A 136 -21.32 -15.79 -0.18
C GLU A 136 -20.19 -16.11 -1.16
N SER A 137 -19.18 -15.23 -1.17
CA SER A 137 -17.99 -15.41 -1.97
C SER A 137 -17.13 -16.52 -1.36
N PRO A 138 -16.60 -17.45 -2.19
CA PRO A 138 -15.60 -18.41 -1.70
C PRO A 138 -14.27 -17.72 -1.34
N TYR A 139 -14.12 -16.46 -1.75
CA TYR A 139 -12.96 -15.63 -1.51
C TYR A 139 -13.30 -14.52 -0.51
N PHE A 140 -12.50 -14.42 0.54
CA PHE A 140 -12.78 -13.48 1.63
C PHE A 140 -12.18 -12.09 1.36
N ILE A 141 -11.17 -11.93 0.49
CA ILE A 141 -10.55 -10.62 0.16
C ILE A 141 -9.90 -10.57 -1.26
N ASN A 142 -9.43 -11.72 -1.78
CA ASN A 142 -8.73 -11.86 -3.08
C ASN A 142 -9.51 -12.73 -4.07
#